data_AF-A0AAV2WEQ1-F1
#
_entry.id   AF-A0AAV2WEQ1-F1
#
_cell.length_a   1.000
_cell.length_b   1.000
_cell.length_c   1.000
_cell.angle_alpha   90.00
_cell.angle_beta   90.00
_cell.angle_gamma   90.00
#
_symmetry.space_group_name_H-M   'P 1'
#
loop_
_entity.id
_entity.type
_entity.pdbx_description
1 polymer ?
#
loop_
_entity_poly.entity_id
_entity_poly.type
_entity_poly.pdbx_seq_one_letter_code
_entity_poly.pdbx_strand_id
1 'polypeptide(L)'
;MNSALREQIQSICEVLHGDPHNAEAFDQLRTVLGIGDHHRVVTQDNWQRMVQKACDRLFDEPDNTDARDLLLVLLTAGTELTQ
;
A
#
# COMPACT_ATOMS: atom_id res chain seq x y z
N MET A 1 4.68 -11.31 14.22
CA MET A 1 3.39 -11.02 13.56
C MET A 1 2.44 -12.16 13.93
N ASN A 2 1.28 -11.86 14.51
CA ASN A 2 0.33 -12.87 14.99
C ASN A 2 -0.22 -13.69 13.79
N SER A 3 -0.27 -15.02 13.88
CA SER A 3 -0.75 -15.89 12.80
C SER A 3 -2.18 -15.54 12.38
N ALA A 4 -3.04 -15.19 13.35
CA ALA A 4 -4.41 -14.78 13.10
C ALA A 4 -4.51 -13.48 12.28
N LEU A 5 -3.61 -12.51 12.53
CA LEU A 5 -3.58 -11.26 11.77
C LEU A 5 -3.18 -11.51 10.31
N ARG A 6 -2.23 -12.42 10.08
CA ARG A 6 -1.79 -12.79 8.72
C ARG A 6 -2.93 -13.46 7.94
N GLU A 7 -3.63 -14.41 8.56
CA GLU A 7 -4.78 -15.10 7.96
C GLU A 7 -5.92 -14.13 7.63
N GLN A 8 -6.19 -13.18 8.52
CA GLN A 8 -7.20 -12.14 8.30
C GLN A 8 -6.86 -11.25 7.11
N ILE A 9 -5.61 -10.78 7.00
CA ILE A 9 -5.16 -9.98 5.85
C ILE A 9 -5.28 -10.80 4.56
N GLN A 10 -4.85 -12.07 4.58
CA GLN A 10 -4.91 -12.93 3.40
C GLN A 10 -6.34 -13.12 2.89
N SER A 11 -7.28 -13.42 3.80
CA SER A 11 -8.71 -13.58 3.46
C SER A 11 -9.28 -12.32 2.79
N ILE A 12 -8.97 -11.14 3.32
CA ILE A 12 -9.42 -9.87 2.74
C ILE A 12 -8.80 -9.63 1.35
N CYS A 13 -7.50 -9.96 1.19
CA CYS A 13 -6.84 -9.86 -0.10
C CYS A 13 -7.42 -10.82 -1.15
N GLU A 14 -7.85 -12.03 -0.76
CA GLU A 14 -8.52 -12.98 -1.66
C GLU A 14 -9.87 -12.42 -2.17
N VAL A 15 -10.62 -11.72 -1.32
CA VAL A 15 -11.85 -11.02 -1.71
C VAL A 15 -11.54 -9.91 -2.73
N LEU A 16 -10.54 -9.07 -2.45
CA LEU A 16 -10.14 -7.99 -3.35
C LEU A 16 -9.55 -8.50 -4.67
N HIS A 17 -8.97 -9.70 -4.69
CA HIS A 17 -8.52 -10.34 -5.91
C HIS A 17 -9.69 -10.74 -6.82
N GLY A 18 -10.80 -11.19 -6.22
CA GLY A 18 -12.03 -11.51 -6.95
C GLY A 18 -12.86 -10.28 -7.35
N ASP A 19 -12.87 -9.24 -6.50
CA ASP A 19 -13.55 -7.97 -6.75
C ASP A 19 -12.67 -6.78 -6.27
N PRO A 20 -11.89 -6.17 -7.18
CA PRO A 20 -11.03 -5.03 -6.88
C PRO A 20 -11.77 -3.75 -6.49
N HIS A 21 -13.11 -3.71 -6.58
CA HIS A 21 -13.94 -2.56 -6.23
C HIS A 21 -14.75 -2.78 -4.95
N ASN A 22 -14.53 -3.88 -4.24
CA ASN A 22 -15.22 -4.19 -3.00
C ASN A 22 -14.83 -3.21 -1.87
N ALA A 23 -15.64 -2.18 -1.69
CA ALA A 23 -15.43 -1.13 -0.69
C ALA A 23 -15.38 -1.68 0.75
N GLU A 24 -16.21 -2.69 1.06
CA GLU A 24 -16.25 -3.30 2.39
C GLU A 24 -14.92 -4.00 2.72
N ALA A 25 -14.34 -4.73 1.75
CA ALA A 25 -13.05 -5.39 1.91
C ALA A 25 -11.92 -4.37 2.13
N PHE A 26 -11.96 -3.22 1.44
CA PHE A 26 -11.00 -2.13 1.70
C PHE A 26 -11.14 -1.54 3.11
N ASP A 27 -12.36 -1.33 3.61
CA ASP A 27 -12.58 -0.77 4.95
C ASP A 27 -12.19 -1.76 6.06
N GLN A 28 -12.44 -3.05 5.84
CA GLN A 28 -11.94 -4.11 6.71
C GLN A 28 -10.40 -4.14 6.71
N LEU A 29 -9.76 -4.04 5.54
CA LEU A 29 -8.29 -4.01 5.44
C LEU A 29 -7.71 -2.79 6.17
N ARG A 30 -8.31 -1.61 6.01
CA ARG A 30 -7.92 -0.39 6.74
C ARG A 30 -8.02 -0.59 8.24
N THR A 31 -9.13 -1.14 8.72
CA THR A 31 -9.36 -1.43 10.14
C THR A 31 -8.32 -2.40 10.69
N VAL A 32 -8.05 -3.50 9.98
CA VAL A 32 -7.07 -4.52 10.37
C VAL A 32 -5.64 -3.97 10.41
N LEU A 33 -5.31 -3.08 9.46
CA LEU A 33 -4.02 -2.40 9.42
C LEU A 33 -3.93 -1.20 10.38
N GLY A 34 -5.01 -0.88 11.11
CA GLY A 34 -5.06 0.24 12.04
C GLY A 34 -5.03 1.61 11.37
N ILE A 35 -5.41 1.69 10.10
CA ILE A 35 -5.50 2.93 9.32
C ILE A 35 -6.85 3.57 9.64
N GLY A 36 -6.88 4.43 10.66
CA GLY A 36 -8.05 5.24 11.02
C GLY A 36 -8.30 6.38 10.03
N ASP A 37 -9.54 6.85 9.97
CA ASP A 37 -10.12 7.70 8.91
C ASP A 37 -9.46 9.09 8.71
N HIS A 38 -8.53 9.54 9.56
CA HIS A 38 -8.16 10.96 9.60
C HIS A 38 -6.68 11.34 9.65
N HIS A 39 -5.70 10.43 9.62
CA HIS A 39 -4.29 10.85 9.71
C HIS A 39 -3.43 10.15 8.67
N ARG A 40 -2.61 10.95 7.97
CA ARG A 40 -1.52 10.57 7.05
C ARG A 40 -1.28 9.06 7.04
N VAL A 41 -1.93 8.37 6.08
CA VAL A 41 -1.97 6.91 5.93
C VAL A 41 -0.57 6.29 5.92
N VAL A 42 0.44 7.09 5.59
CA VAL A 42 1.85 6.71 5.55
C VAL A 42 2.67 7.80 6.25
N THR A 43 3.48 7.43 7.25
CA THR A 43 4.47 8.36 7.83
C THR A 43 5.52 8.73 6.78
N GLN A 44 6.15 9.90 6.90
CA GLN A 44 7.21 10.33 5.97
C GLN A 44 8.31 9.27 5.81
N ASP A 45 8.74 8.65 6.91
CA ASP A 45 9.75 7.57 6.89
C ASP A 45 9.29 6.32 6.13
N ASN A 46 8.02 5.93 6.30
CA ASN A 46 7.45 4.79 5.58
C ASN A 46 7.33 5.10 4.09
N TRP A 47 6.94 6.33 3.75
CA TRP A 47 6.86 6.80 2.37
C TRP A 47 8.25 6.76 1.70
N GLN A 48 9.27 7.34 2.35
CA GLN A 48 10.65 7.31 1.85
C GLN A 48 11.14 5.87 1.62
N ARG A 49 10.87 4.96 2.57
CA ARG A 49 11.23 3.54 2.43
C ARG A 49 10.52 2.86 1.26
N MET A 50 9.27 3.19 0.97
CA MET A 50 8.54 2.63 -0.18
C MET A 50 9.04 3.20 -1.51
N VAL A 51 9.33 4.50 -1.56
CA VAL A 51 9.96 5.14 -2.73
C VAL A 51 11.30 4.48 -3.04
N GLN A 52 12.15 4.29 -2.02
CA GLN A 52 13.43 3.62 -2.21
C GLN A 52 13.27 2.21 -2.80
N LYS A 53 12.36 1.40 -2.26
CA LYS A 53 12.11 0.04 -2.77
C LYS A 53 11.62 0.04 -4.23
N ALA A 54 10.75 0.97 -4.60
CA ALA A 54 10.29 1.09 -5.98
C ALA A 54 11.43 1.49 -6.93
N CYS A 55 12.29 2.43 -6.50
CA CYS A 55 13.49 2.82 -7.24
C CYS A 55 14.50 1.67 -7.38
N ASP A 56 14.78 0.94 -6.30
CA ASP A 56 15.67 -0.23 -6.32
C ASP A 56 15.14 -1.29 -7.31
N ARG A 57 13.83 -1.53 -7.31
CA ARG A 57 13.20 -2.48 -8.23
C ARG A 57 13.31 -2.05 -9.69
N LEU A 58 13.15 -0.76 -9.99
CA LEU A 58 13.33 -0.21 -11.34
C LEU A 58 14.80 -0.15 -11.76
N PHE A 59 15.73 -0.02 -10.81
CA PHE A 59 17.15 -0.11 -11.10
C PHE A 59 17.53 -1.51 -11.58
N ASP A 60 17.01 -2.55 -10.92
CA ASP A 60 17.24 -3.95 -11.31
C ASP A 60 16.43 -4.35 -12.56
N GLU A 61 15.19 -3.86 -12.68
CA GLU A 61 14.23 -4.20 -13.75
C GLU A 61 13.56 -2.92 -14.32
N PRO A 62 14.20 -2.23 -15.29
CA PRO A 62 13.72 -0.94 -15.77
C PRO A 62 12.36 -1.00 -16.50
N ASP A 63 11.99 -2.16 -17.03
CA ASP A 63 10.69 -2.38 -17.70
C ASP A 63 9.58 -2.85 -16.74
N ASN A 64 9.85 -2.92 -15.42
CA ASN A 64 8.89 -3.37 -14.42
C ASN A 64 7.76 -2.32 -14.25
N THR A 65 6.62 -2.59 -14.88
CA THR A 65 5.48 -1.66 -14.91
C THR A 65 4.85 -1.50 -13.53
N ASP A 66 4.77 -2.54 -12.72
CA ASP A 66 4.21 -2.47 -11.36
C ASP A 66 5.06 -1.56 -10.46
N ALA A 67 6.39 -1.64 -10.57
CA ALA A 67 7.30 -0.79 -9.81
C ALA A 67 7.19 0.69 -10.25
N ARG A 68 7.02 0.94 -11.55
CA ARG A 68 6.77 2.28 -12.09
C ARG A 68 5.45 2.84 -11.60
N ASP A 69 4.37 2.06 -11.66
CA ASP A 69 3.04 2.49 -11.27
C ASP A 69 2.97 2.73 -9.75
N LEU A 70 3.61 1.87 -8.95
CA LEU A 70 3.79 2.09 -7.52
C LEU A 70 4.53 3.41 -7.23
N LEU A 71 5.62 3.69 -7.94
CA LEU A 71 6.36 4.94 -7.76
C LEU A 71 5.50 6.16 -8.10
N LEU A 72 4.71 6.11 -9.18
CA LEU A 72 3.78 7.19 -9.53
C LEU A 72 2.73 7.41 -8.44
N VAL A 73 2.11 6.35 -7.93
CA VAL A 73 1.14 6.45 -6.83
C VAL A 73 1.79 7.06 -5.58
N LEU A 74 2.98 6.60 -5.20
CA LEU A 74 3.70 7.13 -4.04
C LEU A 74 4.03 8.61 -4.20
N LEU A 75 4.49 9.04 -5.38
CA LEU A 75 4.82 10.44 -5.64
C LEU A 75 3.58 11.35 -5.59
N THR A 76 2.43 10.88 -6.08
CA THR A 76 1.17 11.63 -5.99
C THR A 76 0.67 11.73 -4.54
N ALA A 77 0.67 10.62 -3.78
CA ALA A 77 0.30 10.63 -2.36
C ALA A 77 1.28 11.42 -1.48
N GLY A 78 2.57 11.47 -1.84
CA GLY A 78 3.61 12.20 -1.13
C GLY A 78 3.43 13.72 -1.18
N THR A 79 2.74 14.26 -2.19
CA THR A 79 2.48 15.71 -2.29
C THR A 79 1.69 16.24 -1.10
N GLU A 80 0.79 15.44 -0.52
CA GLU A 80 0.03 15.77 0.69
C GLU A 80 0.85 15.62 2.00
N LEU A 81 2.02 14.96 1.94
CA LEU A 81 2.93 14.80 3.08
C LEU A 81 3.96 15.93 3.19
N THR A 82 4.27 16.59 2.06
CA THR A 82 5.25 17.68 1.97
C THR A 82 4.66 19.08 2.13
N GLN A 83 3.33 19.20 2.17
CA GLN A 83 2.62 20.41 2.61
C GLN A 83 2.43 20.39 4.14
#